data_AF-Q7V4B0-F1
#
_entry.id   AF-Q7V4B0-F1
#
_cell.length_a   1.000
_cell.length_b   1.000
_cell.length_c   1.000
_cell.angle_alpha   90.00
_cell.angle_beta   90.00
_cell.angle_gamma   90.00
#
_symmetry.space_group_name_H-M   'P 1'
#
loop_
_entity.id
_entity.type
_entity.pdbx_description
1 polymer ?
#
loop_
_entity_poly.entity_id
_entity_poly.type
_entity_poly.pdbx_seq_one_letter_code
_entity_poly.pdbx_strand_id
1 'polypeptide(L)'
;MVGGEGADTFQFNSDDDSRPGGKRDVITDFNDEEGDRIDLSNIQTAIKFIGSAEFSGSPVEVRFDAGSLQINTDKDQNSDMEIELAGVQSFSSDYLLLALHWTQLI
;
A
#
# COMPACT_ATOMS: atom_id res chain seq x y z
N MET A 1 1.81 -7.39 12.46
CA MET A 1 0.38 -7.61 12.16
C MET A 1 0.24 -9.02 11.60
N VAL A 2 -0.85 -9.68 11.95
CA VAL A 2 -1.20 -11.04 11.55
C VAL A 2 -2.69 -11.00 11.19
N GLY A 3 -3.06 -11.48 10.02
CA GLY A 3 -4.45 -11.63 9.58
C GLY A 3 -5.06 -12.95 10.09
N GLY A 4 -4.30 -14.04 9.95
CA GLY A 4 -4.74 -15.39 10.28
C GLY A 4 -4.94 -16.26 9.04
N GLU A 5 -5.95 -17.14 9.09
CA GLU A 5 -6.30 -17.98 7.93
C GLU A 5 -7.39 -17.30 7.09
N GLY A 6 -7.29 -17.41 5.77
CA GLY A 6 -8.30 -16.94 4.84
C GLY A 6 -7.99 -15.58 4.22
N ALA A 7 -9.00 -14.95 3.63
CA ALA A 7 -8.85 -13.68 2.92
C ALA A 7 -8.96 -12.49 3.89
N ASP A 8 -7.83 -11.93 4.30
CA ASP A 8 -7.76 -10.81 5.23
C ASP A 8 -7.64 -9.46 4.53
N THR A 9 -8.05 -8.40 5.23
CA THR A 9 -7.88 -7.02 4.75
C THR A 9 -7.14 -6.19 5.79
N PHE A 10 -5.95 -5.75 5.41
CA PHE A 10 -5.12 -4.87 6.23
C PHE A 10 -5.40 -3.43 5.81
N GLN A 11 -6.22 -2.74 6.61
CA GLN A 11 -6.67 -1.39 6.32
C GLN A 11 -5.80 -0.33 6.99
N PHE A 12 -5.45 0.70 6.23
CA PHE A 12 -4.76 1.89 6.69
C PHE A 12 -5.57 3.14 6.29
N ASN A 13 -5.78 4.02 7.26
CA ASN A 13 -6.63 5.19 7.14
C ASN A 13 -5.83 6.50 7.06
N SER A 14 -4.57 6.48 7.46
CA SER A 14 -3.66 7.62 7.33
C SER A 14 -2.22 7.16 7.13
N ASP A 15 -1.39 8.03 6.56
CA ASP A 15 0.07 7.88 6.47
C ASP A 15 0.72 7.69 7.86
N ASP A 16 0.12 8.29 8.88
CA ASP A 16 0.53 8.16 10.27
C ASP A 16 0.33 6.76 10.87
N ASP A 17 -0.50 5.92 10.26
CA ASP A 17 -0.79 4.56 10.75
C ASP A 17 0.45 3.64 10.63
N SER A 18 1.34 3.89 9.66
CA SER A 18 2.53 3.06 9.43
C SER A 18 3.71 3.89 8.90
N ARG A 19 4.30 4.73 9.77
CA ARG A 19 5.35 5.67 9.37
C ARG A 19 6.65 4.97 8.92
N PRO A 20 7.43 5.56 7.99
CA PRO A 20 8.63 4.95 7.43
C PRO A 20 9.71 4.58 8.45
N GLY A 21 10.58 3.67 8.04
CA GLY A 21 11.74 3.23 8.83
C GLY A 21 11.31 2.37 10.02
N GLY A 22 11.89 2.62 11.21
CA GLY A 22 11.67 1.77 12.39
C GLY A 22 10.26 1.84 13.02
N LYS A 23 9.34 2.59 12.42
CA LYS A 23 7.96 2.74 12.88
C LYS A 23 6.93 2.07 11.98
N ARG A 24 7.38 1.47 10.88
CA ARG A 24 6.49 0.79 9.94
C ARG A 24 5.89 -0.44 10.59
N ASP A 25 4.66 -0.74 10.22
CA ASP A 25 4.04 -2.02 10.49
C ASP A 25 4.68 -3.12 9.63
N VAL A 26 4.74 -4.31 10.22
CA VAL A 26 5.22 -5.54 9.58
C VAL A 26 4.07 -6.53 9.56
N ILE A 27 3.54 -6.85 8.39
CA ILE A 27 2.56 -7.92 8.18
C ILE A 27 3.35 -9.21 7.92
N THR A 28 3.15 -10.23 8.76
CA THR A 28 4.01 -11.42 8.77
C THR A 28 3.45 -12.61 7.98
N ASP A 29 2.21 -12.52 7.54
CA ASP A 29 1.44 -13.63 6.98
C ASP A 29 0.63 -13.26 5.73
N PHE A 30 0.95 -12.13 5.08
CA PHE A 30 0.25 -11.69 3.87
C PHE A 30 0.30 -12.80 2.78
N ASN A 31 -0.87 -13.23 2.32
CA ASN A 31 -1.01 -14.28 1.33
C ASN A 31 -2.05 -13.92 0.24
N ASP A 32 -1.56 -13.60 -0.95
CA ASP A 32 -2.42 -13.23 -2.07
C ASP A 32 -3.25 -14.41 -2.62
N GLU A 33 -2.74 -15.64 -2.49
CA GLU A 33 -3.45 -16.85 -2.90
C GLU A 33 -4.68 -17.13 -2.02
N GLU A 34 -4.62 -16.75 -0.73
CA GLU A 34 -5.76 -16.82 0.19
C GLU A 34 -6.74 -15.66 0.02
N GLY A 35 -6.30 -14.59 -0.63
CA GLY A 35 -7.14 -13.44 -0.98
C GLY A 35 -6.84 -12.18 -0.19
N ASP A 36 -5.68 -12.09 0.46
CA ASP A 36 -5.32 -10.94 1.28
C ASP A 36 -5.21 -9.65 0.47
N ARG A 37 -5.64 -8.55 1.06
CA ARG A 37 -5.61 -7.22 0.44
C ARG A 37 -5.08 -6.16 1.38
N ILE A 38 -4.39 -5.17 0.81
CA ILE A 38 -4.04 -3.93 1.49
C ILE A 38 -5.08 -2.87 1.10
N ASP A 39 -5.78 -2.31 2.07
CA ASP A 39 -6.77 -1.27 1.85
C ASP A 39 -6.18 0.11 2.18
N LEU A 40 -5.97 0.91 1.12
CA LEU A 40 -5.50 2.29 1.18
C LEU A 40 -6.60 3.27 0.76
N SER A 41 -7.86 2.82 0.66
CA SER A 41 -8.97 3.61 0.12
C SER A 41 -9.28 4.88 0.92
N ASN A 42 -8.85 4.94 2.18
CA ASN A 42 -9.03 6.09 3.06
C ASN A 42 -7.84 7.06 3.08
N ILE A 43 -6.69 6.70 2.49
CA ILE A 43 -5.51 7.58 2.47
C ILE A 43 -5.70 8.70 1.45
N GLN A 44 -5.92 8.36 0.18
CA GLN A 44 -6.05 9.31 -0.93
C GLN A 44 -6.90 8.72 -2.05
N THR A 45 -7.51 9.60 -2.87
CA THR A 45 -8.49 9.18 -3.89
C THR A 45 -7.88 8.77 -5.24
N ALA A 46 -6.66 9.18 -5.55
CA ALA A 46 -6.04 8.99 -6.87
C ALA A 46 -4.64 8.37 -6.74
N ILE A 47 -4.57 7.19 -6.14
CA ILE A 47 -3.32 6.45 -5.93
C ILE A 47 -2.88 5.78 -7.24
N LYS A 48 -1.61 5.97 -7.61
CA LYS A 48 -1.00 5.26 -8.75
C LYS A 48 0.01 4.23 -8.26
N PHE A 49 -0.24 2.95 -8.54
CA PHE A 49 0.78 1.92 -8.38
C PHE A 49 1.82 2.01 -9.51
N ILE A 50 3.09 2.15 -9.16
CA ILE A 50 4.21 2.31 -10.11
C ILE A 50 5.14 1.09 -10.17
N GLY A 51 4.74 -0.04 -9.58
CA GLY A 51 5.57 -1.24 -9.51
C GLY A 51 6.78 -1.01 -8.61
N SER A 52 7.98 -1.33 -9.08
CA SER A 52 9.24 -1.10 -8.36
C SER A 52 9.98 0.17 -8.78
N ALA A 53 9.40 0.98 -9.67
CA ALA A 53 10.02 2.24 -10.10
C ALA A 53 10.20 3.20 -8.92
N GLU A 54 11.24 4.04 -9.01
CA GLU A 54 11.44 5.14 -8.05
C GLU A 54 10.30 6.16 -8.14
N PHE A 55 10.02 6.81 -7.01
CA PHE A 55 9.04 7.90 -6.97
C PHE A 55 9.44 9.02 -7.93
N SER A 56 8.47 9.49 -8.71
CA SER A 56 8.68 10.49 -9.75
C SER A 56 8.54 11.92 -9.25
N GLY A 57 8.05 12.13 -8.03
CA GLY A 57 7.60 13.43 -7.53
C GLY A 57 6.17 13.80 -7.97
N SER A 58 5.45 12.87 -8.59
CA SER A 58 4.02 13.02 -8.84
C SER A 58 3.24 12.74 -7.55
N PRO A 59 2.11 13.44 -7.33
CA PRO A 59 1.31 13.21 -6.14
C PRO A 59 0.72 11.80 -6.12
N VAL A 60 0.88 11.14 -4.97
CA VAL A 60 0.24 9.88 -4.58
C VAL A 60 0.65 8.66 -5.41
N GLU A 61 1.89 8.25 -5.23
CA GLU A 61 2.46 7.04 -5.84
C GLU A 61 2.64 5.94 -4.79
N VAL A 62 2.41 4.69 -5.22
CA VAL A 62 2.68 3.50 -4.41
C VAL A 62 3.62 2.60 -5.18
N ARG A 63 4.68 2.15 -4.51
CA ARG A 63 5.64 1.20 -5.06
C ARG A 63 5.82 0.01 -4.13
N PHE A 64 6.28 -1.09 -4.70
CA PHE A 64 6.73 -2.25 -3.94
C PHE A 64 8.19 -2.52 -4.26
N ASP A 65 9.04 -2.50 -3.24
CA ASP A 65 10.47 -2.79 -3.36
C ASP A 65 10.96 -3.60 -2.16
N ALA A 66 11.73 -4.66 -2.43
CA ALA A 66 12.38 -5.50 -1.42
C ALA A 66 11.49 -5.94 -0.23
N GLY A 67 10.23 -6.30 -0.48
CA GLY A 67 9.29 -6.73 0.56
C GLY A 67 8.56 -5.59 1.26
N SER A 68 8.77 -4.34 0.85
CA SER A 68 8.12 -3.16 1.43
C SER A 68 7.18 -2.51 0.42
N LEU A 69 5.92 -2.32 0.82
CA LEU A 69 4.98 -1.45 0.14
C LEU A 69 5.20 -0.03 0.66
N GLN A 70 5.58 0.88 -0.23
CA GLN A 70 5.91 2.27 0.11
C GLN A 70 4.89 3.20 -0.55
N ILE A 71 4.36 4.12 0.24
CA ILE A 71 3.35 5.09 -0.18
C ILE A 71 3.98 6.48 -0.03
N ASN A 72 3.98 7.26 -1.10
CA ASN A 72 4.27 8.68 -1.08
C ASN A 72 2.96 9.41 -1.37
N THR A 73 2.51 10.25 -0.45
CA THR A 73 1.24 10.99 -0.53
C THR A 73 1.43 12.45 -0.96
N ASP A 74 2.66 12.95 -0.93
CA ASP A 74 3.00 14.31 -1.33
C ASP A 74 3.75 14.37 -2.67
N LYS A 75 4.53 15.44 -2.93
CA LYS A 75 5.22 15.68 -4.21
C LYS A 75 6.74 15.60 -4.08
N ASP A 76 7.25 14.78 -3.18
CA ASP A 76 8.67 14.51 -3.04
C ASP A 76 9.07 13.13 -3.60
N GLN A 77 10.27 12.65 -3.27
CA GLN A 77 10.75 11.32 -3.70
C GLN A 77 10.93 10.35 -2.54
N ASN A 78 10.35 10.66 -1.39
CA ASN A 78 10.42 9.86 -0.18
C ASN A 78 9.07 9.17 0.06
N SER A 79 9.09 8.06 0.77
CA SER A 79 7.86 7.47 1.30
C SER A 79 7.36 8.29 2.49
N ASP A 80 6.07 8.56 2.54
CA ASP A 80 5.38 9.09 3.72
C ASP A 80 4.90 7.98 4.65
N MET A 81 4.75 6.77 4.11
CA MET A 81 4.30 5.57 4.81
C MET A 81 4.93 4.32 4.20
N GLU A 82 5.25 3.34 5.03
CA GLU A 82 5.81 2.05 4.61
C GLU A 82 5.08 0.91 5.30
N ILE A 83 4.87 -0.21 4.62
CA ILE A 83 4.35 -1.45 5.19
C ILE A 83 5.28 -2.58 4.75
N GLU A 84 5.87 -3.28 5.70
CA GLU A 84 6.67 -4.47 5.39
C GLU A 84 5.75 -5.68 5.27
N LEU A 85 5.89 -6.41 4.16
CA LEU A 85 5.21 -7.67 3.90
C LEU A 85 6.26 -8.79 3.98
N ALA A 86 6.43 -9.35 5.19
CA ALA A 86 7.54 -10.26 5.46
C ALA A 86 7.44 -11.51 4.58
N GLY A 87 8.50 -11.79 3.81
CA GLY A 87 8.57 -12.96 2.92
C GLY A 87 7.87 -12.79 1.57
N VAL A 88 7.20 -11.67 1.31
CA VAL A 88 6.59 -11.37 0.01
C VAL A 88 7.65 -10.85 -0.95
N GLN A 89 7.79 -11.52 -2.10
CA GLN A 89 8.84 -11.23 -3.09
C GLN A 89 8.33 -10.47 -4.31
N SER A 90 7.01 -10.48 -4.53
CA SER A 90 6.35 -9.81 -5.64
C SER A 90 4.99 -9.31 -5.19
N PHE A 91 4.58 -8.17 -5.72
CA PHE A 91 3.30 -7.55 -5.37
C PHE A 91 2.60 -7.05 -6.64
N SER A 92 1.30 -7.32 -6.75
CA SER A 92 0.45 -6.84 -7.83
C SER A 92 -0.43 -5.69 -7.34
N SER A 93 -0.74 -4.74 -8.23
CA SER A 93 -1.75 -3.71 -7.96
C SER A 93 -3.13 -4.30 -7.64
N ASP A 94 -3.42 -5.53 -8.10
CA ASP A 94 -4.70 -6.21 -7.86
C ASP A 94 -4.91 -6.55 -6.37
N TYR A 95 -3.85 -6.46 -5.56
CA TYR A 95 -3.90 -6.68 -4.12
C TYR A 95 -4.24 -5.41 -3.34
N LEU A 96 -4.35 -4.26 -4.02
CA LEU A 96 -4.73 -2.99 -3.44
C LEU A 96 -6.24 -2.77 -3.55
N LEU A 97 -6.86 -2.40 -2.42
CA LEU A 97 -8.16 -1.74 -2.42
C LEU A 97 -7.91 -0.23 -2.36
N LEU A 98 -8.34 0.46 -3.41
CA LEU A 98 -8.17 1.91 -3.58
C LEU A 98 -9.55 2.57 -3.61
N ALA A 99 -9.58 3.88 -3.32
CA ALA A 99 -10.82 4.64 -3.40
C ALA A 99 -11.42 4.54 -4.82
N LEU A 100 -12.71 4.24 -4.91
CA LEU A 100 -13.40 4.23 -6.18
C LEU A 100 -13.49 5.66 -6.73
N HIS A 101 -13.00 5.87 -7.95
CA HIS A 101 -13.30 7.07 -8.73
C HIS A 101 -14.78 7.05 -9.12
N TRP A 102 -15.63 7.73 -8.35
CA TRP A 102 -16.98 8.07 -8.80
C TRP A 102 -16.85 9.15 -9.89
N THR A 103 -16.75 8.75 -11.16
CA THR A 103 -17.06 9.68 -12.25
C THR A 103 -18.51 10.13 -12.07
N GLN A 104 -18.72 11.40 -11.74
CA GLN A 104 -20.04 12.01 -11.76
C GLN A 104 -20.66 11.81 -13.14
N LEU A 105 -21.79 11.09 -13.19
CA LEU A 105 -22.72 11.17 -14.31
C LEU A 105 -23.23 12.62 -14.34
N ILE A 106 -22.83 13.35 -15.39
CA ILE A 106 -23.55 14.52 -15.90
C ILE A 106 -24.55 14.04 -16.96
#